data_AF-A0A135L5P8-F1
#
_entry.id   AF-A0A135L5P8-F1
#
_cell.length_a   1.000
_cell.length_b   1.000
_cell.length_c   1.000
_cell.angle_alpha   90.00
_cell.angle_beta   90.00
_cell.angle_gamma   90.00
#
_symmetry.space_group_name_H-M   'P 1'
#
loop_
_entity.id
_entity.type
_entity.pdbx_description
1 polymer ?
#
loop_
_entity_poly.entity_id
_entity_poly.type
_entity_poly.pdbx_seq_one_letter_code
_entity_poly.pdbx_strand_id
1 'polypeptide(L)'
;MLLSVFVLFLILFLQNFLGNLEFAGTDDQAQGVISSIDRDYQPWITNLFFQPNETMEKLLFSVQAILGFGVLIYGIGFYQRKDKNR
;
A
#
# COMPACT_ATOMS: atom_id res chain seq x y z
N MET A 1 23.18 -1.90 -1.99
CA MET A 1 22.94 -3.07 -2.86
C MET A 1 22.59 -4.31 -2.04
N LEU A 2 23.42 -4.74 -1.08
CA LEU A 2 23.16 -5.95 -0.28
C LEU A 2 21.83 -5.92 0.49
N LEU A 3 21.48 -4.79 1.12
CA LEU A 3 20.20 -4.61 1.82
C LEU A 3 18.99 -4.71 0.87
N SER A 4 19.06 -4.07 -0.30
CA SER A 4 17.97 -4.11 -1.29
C SER A 4 17.78 -5.53 -1.86
N VAL A 5 18.87 -6.24 -2.12
CA VAL A 5 18.84 -7.65 -2.52
C VAL A 5 18.27 -8.54 -1.42
N PHE A 6 18.63 -8.30 -0.17
CA PHE A 6 18.09 -9.04 0.98
C PHE A 6 16.58 -8.79 1.15
N VAL A 7 16.13 -7.53 1.03
CA VAL A 7 14.69 -7.19 1.07
C VAL A 7 13.94 -7.86 -0.08
N LEU A 8 14.49 -7.83 -1.30
CA LEU A 8 13.88 -8.50 -2.45
C LEU A 8 13.81 -10.03 -2.25
N PHE A 9 14.88 -10.64 -1.73
CA PHE A 9 14.90 -12.05 -1.38
C PHE A 9 13.83 -12.37 -0.32
N LEU A 10 13.70 -11.53 0.71
CA LEU A 10 12.70 -11.70 1.77
C LEU A 10 11.28 -11.67 1.21
N ILE A 11 10.97 -10.73 0.32
CA ILE A 11 9.66 -10.62 -0.34
C ILE A 11 9.35 -11.88 -1.15
N LEU A 12 10.28 -12.31 -2.00
CA LEU A 12 10.12 -13.51 -2.83
C LEU A 12 10.02 -14.78 -1.99
N PHE A 13 10.80 -14.87 -0.91
CA PHE A 13 10.78 -15.98 0.02
C PHE A 13 9.44 -16.05 0.77
N LEU A 14 8.94 -14.92 1.30
CA LEU A 14 7.63 -14.87 1.95
C LEU A 14 6.51 -15.26 0.98
N GLN A 15 6.56 -14.80 -0.27
CA GLN A 15 5.53 -15.13 -1.26
C GLN A 15 5.50 -16.63 -1.59
N ASN A 16 6.66 -17.30 -1.64
CA ASN A 16 6.71 -18.75 -1.87
C ASN A 16 6.33 -19.55 -0.61
N PHE A 17 6.61 -19.03 0.59
CA PHE A 17 6.42 -19.76 1.84
C PHE A 17 5.03 -19.55 2.47
N LEU A 18 4.44 -18.36 2.34
CA LEU A 18 3.09 -18.04 2.85
C LEU A 18 1.97 -18.30 1.81
N GLY A 19 2.32 -18.73 0.58
CA GLY A 19 1.37 -18.94 -0.51
C GLY A 19 0.93 -17.62 -1.17
N ASN A 20 -0.13 -17.69 -1.98
CA ASN A 20 -0.72 -16.50 -2.60
C ASN A 20 -1.26 -15.57 -1.50
N LEU A 21 -0.42 -14.65 -1.05
CA LEU A 21 -0.82 -13.50 -0.26
C LEU A 21 -1.69 -12.65 -1.17
N GLU A 22 -3.00 -12.84 -1.11
CA GLU A 22 -3.95 -11.88 -1.66
C GLU A 22 -3.73 -10.59 -0.88
N PHE A 23 -3.08 -9.62 -1.53
CA PHE A 23 -2.92 -8.27 -1.02
C PHE A 23 -4.28 -7.58 -1.10
N ALA A 24 -5.17 -7.93 -0.18
CA ALA A 24 -6.47 -7.32 -0.01
C ALA A 24 -6.34 -6.06 0.85
N GLY A 25 -7.06 -5.02 0.46
CA GLY A 25 -7.12 -3.78 1.22
C GLY A 25 -7.82 -3.98 2.57
N THR A 26 -7.64 -3.04 3.49
CA THR A 26 -8.46 -2.99 4.72
C THR A 26 -9.94 -2.83 4.40
N ASP A 27 -10.27 -2.15 3.31
CA ASP A 27 -11.65 -1.96 2.84
C ASP A 27 -12.28 -3.28 2.37
N ASP A 28 -11.55 -4.09 1.60
CA ASP A 28 -12.00 -5.44 1.19
C ASP A 28 -12.36 -6.31 2.39
N GLN A 29 -11.51 -6.30 3.42
CA GLN A 29 -11.74 -7.07 4.65
C GLN A 29 -12.94 -6.52 5.43
N ALA A 30 -13.09 -5.20 5.50
CA ALA A 30 -14.22 -4.56 6.16
C ALA A 30 -15.54 -4.91 5.46
N GLN A 31 -15.57 -4.89 4.12
CA GLN A 31 -16.75 -5.27 3.35
C GLN A 31 -17.17 -6.71 3.64
N GLY A 32 -16.21 -7.64 3.70
CA GLY A 32 -16.49 -9.05 4.03
C GLY A 32 -17.13 -9.22 5.41
N VAL A 33 -16.67 -8.47 6.41
CA VAL A 33 -17.25 -8.49 7.76
C VAL A 33 -18.63 -7.84 7.78
N ILE A 34 -18.80 -6.68 7.12
CA ILE A 34 -20.08 -5.97 7.07
C ILE A 34 -21.15 -6.86 6.44
N SER A 35 -20.86 -7.50 5.29
CA SER A 35 -21.79 -8.42 4.63
C SER A 35 -22.16 -9.64 5.48
N SER A 36 -21.33 -10.02 6.46
CA SER A 36 -21.63 -11.11 7.40
C SER A 36 -22.57 -10.69 8.53
N ILE A 37 -22.51 -9.42 8.94
CA ILE A 37 -23.31 -8.86 10.03
C ILE A 37 -24.66 -8.37 9.51
N ASP A 38 -24.66 -7.68 8.37
CA ASP A 38 -25.84 -7.12 7.73
C ASP A 38 -25.71 -7.23 6.21
N ARG A 39 -26.58 -8.07 5.60
CA ARG A 39 -26.59 -8.31 4.15
C ARG A 39 -27.23 -7.17 3.36
N ASP A 40 -28.07 -6.37 4.00
CA ASP A 40 -28.81 -5.28 3.36
C ASP A 40 -28.16 -3.92 3.59
N TYR A 41 -26.95 -3.90 4.16
CA TYR A 41 -26.19 -2.69 4.43
C TYR A 41 -25.98 -1.85 3.16
N GLN A 42 -26.37 -0.58 3.26
CA GLN A 42 -26.12 0.43 2.23
C GLN A 42 -24.96 1.34 2.66
N PRO A 43 -23.96 1.58 1.80
CA PRO A 43 -22.89 2.52 2.09
C PRO A 43 -23.44 3.92 2.37
N TRP A 44 -23.22 4.42 3.59
CA TRP A 44 -23.49 5.79 4.03
C TRP A 44 -22.73 6.86 3.24
N ILE A 45 -21.64 6.49 2.57
CA ILE A 45 -20.91 7.31 1.61
C ILE A 45 -20.74 6.49 0.33
N THR A 46 -21.37 6.94 -0.74
CA THR A 46 -21.08 6.46 -2.10
C THR A 46 -19.96 7.29 -2.71
N ASN A 47 -19.07 6.67 -3.48
CA ASN A 47 -17.97 7.37 -4.13
C ASN A 47 -18.49 8.56 -4.96
N LEU A 48 -18.19 9.78 -4.51
CA LEU A 48 -18.71 11.03 -5.09
C LEU A 48 -18.08 11.38 -6.45
N PHE A 49 -16.91 10.81 -6.75
CA PHE A 49 -16.10 11.20 -7.91
C PHE A 49 -15.88 10.06 -8.92
N PHE A 50 -15.96 8.79 -8.50
CA PHE A 50 -15.61 7.64 -9.34
C PHE A 50 -16.43 6.40 -9.01
N GLN A 51 -16.69 5.56 -10.01
CA GLN A 51 -17.17 4.22 -9.74
C GLN A 51 -16.04 3.39 -9.12
N PRO A 52 -16.29 2.62 -8.04
CA PRO A 52 -15.28 1.72 -7.49
C PRO A 52 -14.89 0.70 -8.57
N ASN A 53 -13.63 0.77 -9.00
CA ASN A 53 -13.01 -0.16 -9.95
C ASN A 53 -11.67 -0.57 -9.32
N GLU A 54 -11.38 -1.87 -9.29
CA GLU A 54 -10.13 -2.44 -8.80
C GLU A 54 -8.88 -1.75 -9.39
N THR A 55 -8.99 -1.26 -10.62
CA THR A 55 -7.89 -0.54 -11.29
C THR A 55 -7.61 0.81 -10.64
N MET A 56 -8.64 1.53 -10.19
CA MET A 56 -8.45 2.85 -9.57
C MET A 56 -7.93 2.74 -8.15
N GLU A 57 -8.33 1.73 -7.40
CA GLU A 57 -7.76 1.46 -6.08
C GLU A 57 -6.24 1.25 -6.18
N LYS A 58 -5.81 0.35 -7.07
CA LYS A 58 -4.38 0.09 -7.34
C LYS A 58 -3.64 1.34 -7.81
N LEU A 59 -4.29 2.20 -8.61
CA LEU A 59 -3.73 3.48 -9.05
C LEU A 59 -3.50 4.43 -7.86
N LEU A 60 -4.50 4.60 -6.98
CA LEU A 60 -4.39 5.45 -5.80
C LEU A 60 -3.26 4.98 -4.88
N PHE A 61 -3.16 3.67 -4.60
CA PHE A 61 -2.07 3.11 -3.82
C PHE A 61 -0.70 3.30 -4.49
N SER A 62 -0.63 3.19 -5.81
CA SER A 62 0.62 3.43 -6.55
C SER A 62 1.10 4.87 -6.43
N VAL A 63 0.19 5.85 -6.56
CA VAL A 63 0.51 7.27 -6.38
C VAL A 63 0.96 7.54 -4.95
N GLN A 64 0.26 6.99 -3.95
CA GLN A 64 0.65 7.11 -2.55
C GLN A 64 2.05 6.54 -2.30
N ALA A 65 2.37 5.37 -2.88
CA ALA A 65 3.68 4.74 -2.75
C ALA A 65 4.80 5.61 -3.36
N ILE A 66 4.57 6.19 -4.55
CA ILE A 66 5.54 7.07 -5.22
C ILE A 66 5.78 8.34 -4.38
N LEU A 67 4.71 8.96 -3.86
CA LEU A 67 4.82 10.15 -3.02
C LEU A 67 5.56 9.84 -1.72
N GLY A 68 5.23 8.74 -1.04
CA GLY A 68 5.92 8.30 0.17
C GLY A 68 7.41 8.04 -0.07
N PHE A 69 7.74 7.37 -1.17
CA PHE A 69 9.12 7.13 -1.59
C PHE A 69 9.87 8.44 -1.87
N GLY A 70 9.22 9.40 -2.55
CA GLY A 70 9.79 10.73 -2.79
C GLY A 70 10.12 11.48 -1.50
N VAL A 71 9.22 11.44 -0.50
CA VAL A 71 9.46 12.03 0.82
C VAL A 71 10.63 11.36 1.53
N LEU A 72 10.72 10.03 1.50
CA LEU A 72 11.83 9.28 2.09
C LEU A 72 13.18 9.65 1.47
N ILE A 73 13.27 9.68 0.13
CA ILE A 73 14.49 10.08 -0.58
C ILE A 73 14.88 11.51 -0.21
N TYR A 74 13.91 12.44 -0.23
CA TYR A 74 14.17 13.84 0.09
C TYR A 74 14.70 13.99 1.52
N GLY A 75 14.07 13.33 2.50
CA GLY A 75 14.50 13.34 3.88
C GLY A 75 15.93 12.80 4.06
N ILE A 76 16.21 11.63 3.50
CA ILE A 76 17.55 11.01 3.54
C ILE A 76 18.60 11.92 2.86
N GLY A 77 18.26 12.53 1.73
CA GLY A 77 19.13 13.48 1.04
C GLY A 77 19.40 14.74 1.87
N PHE A 78 18.38 15.27 2.54
CA PHE A 78 18.51 16.43 3.43
C PHE A 78 19.43 16.14 4.63
N TYR A 79 19.27 15.00 5.30
CA TYR A 79 20.13 14.63 6.43
C TYR A 79 21.60 14.44 6.02
N GLN A 80 21.87 13.79 4.89
CA GLN A 80 23.24 13.65 4.38
C GLN A 80 23.89 15.00 4.05
N ARG A 81 23.11 15.96 3.53
CA ARG A 81 23.60 17.31 3.24
C ARG A 81 23.97 18.10 4.50
N LYS A 82 23.21 17.91 5.58
CA LYS A 82 23.46 18.57 6.87
C LYS A 82 24.74 18.06 7.53
N ASP A 83 25.04 16.77 7.39
CA ASP A 83 26.24 16.15 7.96
C ASP A 83 27.52 16.59 7.22
N LYS A 84 27.43 16.84 5.91
CA LYS A 84 28.56 17.31 5.08
C LYS A 84 28.93 18.79 5.27
N ASN A 85 28.05 19.57 5.92
CA ASN A 85 28.24 21.00 6.22
C ASN A 85 28.58 21.26 7.70
N ARG A 86 28.89 20.21 8.48
CA ARG A 86 29.51 20.28 9.81
C ARG A 86 30.97 19.87 9.72
#